data_AF-A0A949UWI4-F1
#
_entry.id   AF-A0A949UWI4-F1
#
_cell.length_a   1.000
_cell.length_b   1.000
_cell.length_c   1.000
_cell.angle_alpha   90.00
_cell.angle_beta   90.00
_cell.angle_gamma   90.00
#
_symmetry.space_group_name_H-M   'P 1'
#
loop_
_entity.id
_entity.type
_entity.pdbx_description
1 polymer ?
#
loop_
_entity_poly.entity_id
_entity_poly.type
_entity_poly.pdbx_seq_one_letter_code
_entity_poly.pdbx_strand_id
1 'polypeptide(L)'
;MWDFSVGGALVMMARTMPFIVLRMAVYFGIAVGYVLVTGTGAGIGYGVGGFGDGGFQANTTMWGGIMGFGLFGAIMYWAREYILYIVKAGHIAVLVELIDGKPMPDGKSQISHATTVVKERFAQASVLFAIDQLVKGVIGAITGLVRGILTILPIPGAQQLSGILHAFLRIAVGFIDEVILAYAIRTGSTNPWESAREALVLYGQNYKVMLKNAAWLAIIVYLMSFLVFLVMLAPAALVVYVMPGAWAAGGFIFALLFAWSVKAALLEPFAIACLMQVYFRTIEGQHPDPEWDARLEQMSAKFRKLKARAMGPTGASGTQTGSGVRPA
;
A
#
# COMPACT_ATOMS: atom_id res chain seq x y z
N MET A 1 18.88 11.94 -14.87
CA MET A 1 17.60 12.67 -14.98
C MET A 1 16.48 11.65 -15.08
N TRP A 2 15.46 11.81 -14.24
CA TRP A 2 14.24 11.01 -14.14
C TRP A 2 13.14 11.59 -15.04
N ASP A 3 12.09 10.82 -15.31
CA ASP A 3 11.08 11.08 -16.34
C ASP A 3 9.71 11.48 -15.76
N PHE A 4 9.62 11.70 -14.44
CA PHE A 4 8.41 12.19 -13.76
C PHE A 4 8.52 13.66 -13.31
N SER A 5 7.36 14.33 -13.19
CA SER A 5 7.27 15.69 -12.65
C SER A 5 6.94 15.65 -11.16
N VAL A 6 7.89 16.09 -10.32
CA VAL A 6 7.68 16.26 -8.87
C VAL A 6 6.59 17.31 -8.61
N GLY A 7 6.63 18.45 -9.31
CA GLY A 7 5.62 19.49 -9.19
C GLY A 7 4.23 19.00 -9.59
N GLY A 8 4.13 18.26 -10.71
CA GLY A 8 2.88 17.64 -11.15
C GLY A 8 2.32 16.64 -10.12
N ALA A 9 3.20 15.82 -9.53
CA ALA A 9 2.82 14.89 -8.46
C ALA A 9 2.32 15.63 -7.22
N LEU A 10 2.98 16.71 -6.79
CA LEU A 10 2.53 17.54 -5.67
C LEU A 10 1.18 18.20 -5.94
N VAL A 11 0.92 18.67 -7.16
CA VAL A 11 -0.39 19.20 -7.56
C VAL A 11 -1.47 18.11 -7.49
N MET A 12 -1.17 16.89 -7.93
CA MET A 12 -2.09 15.75 -7.78
C MET A 12 -2.36 15.42 -6.31
N MET A 13 -1.35 15.50 -5.44
CA MET A 13 -1.53 15.34 -3.99
C MET A 13 -2.46 16.41 -3.43
N ALA A 14 -2.25 17.68 -3.80
CA ALA A 14 -3.12 18.78 -3.38
C ALA A 14 -4.57 18.59 -3.84
N ARG A 15 -4.79 18.12 -5.08
CA ARG A 15 -6.14 17.84 -5.62
C ARG A 15 -6.81 16.61 -4.99
N THR A 16 -6.03 15.74 -4.36
CA THR A 16 -6.51 14.54 -3.65
C THR A 16 -6.38 14.64 -2.14
N MET A 17 -6.33 15.86 -1.60
CA MET A 17 -6.30 16.11 -0.15
C MET A 17 -7.40 15.38 0.64
N PRO A 18 -8.65 15.23 0.15
CA PRO A 18 -9.65 14.41 0.84
C PRO A 18 -9.19 12.96 1.10
N PHE A 19 -8.49 12.35 0.14
CA PHE A 19 -7.91 11.02 0.30
C PHE A 19 -6.71 11.00 1.24
N ILE A 20 -5.85 12.02 1.19
CA ILE A 20 -4.73 12.15 2.15
C ILE A 20 -5.26 12.22 3.58
N VAL A 21 -6.29 13.05 3.81
CA VAL A 21 -6.94 13.17 5.13
C VAL A 21 -7.60 11.86 5.54
N LEU A 22 -8.29 11.17 4.62
CA LEU A 22 -8.86 9.85 4.89
C LEU A 22 -7.78 8.83 5.30
N ARG A 23 -6.66 8.79 4.58
CA ARG A 23 -5.52 7.92 4.92
C ARG A 23 -4.97 8.24 6.30
N MET A 24 -4.72 9.51 6.60
CA MET A 24 -4.27 9.93 7.93
C MET A 24 -5.25 9.49 9.01
N ALA A 25 -6.56 9.70 8.81
CA ALA A 25 -7.59 9.32 9.76
C ALA A 25 -7.64 7.80 9.99
N VAL A 26 -7.42 6.99 8.95
CA VAL A 26 -7.37 5.53 9.07
C VAL A 26 -6.11 5.07 9.81
N TYR A 27 -4.91 5.56 9.45
CA TYR A 27 -3.69 5.20 10.18
C TYR A 27 -3.75 5.63 11.64
N PHE A 28 -4.23 6.85 11.89
CA PHE A 28 -4.40 7.39 13.22
C PHE A 28 -5.48 6.63 14.00
N GLY A 29 -6.60 6.28 13.39
CA GLY A 29 -7.66 5.50 14.02
C GLY A 29 -7.20 4.12 14.47
N ILE A 30 -6.35 3.46 13.68
CA ILE A 30 -5.72 2.19 14.07
C ILE A 30 -4.81 2.39 15.28
N ALA A 31 -3.98 3.44 15.27
CA ALA A 31 -3.09 3.78 16.40
C ALA A 31 -3.87 4.08 17.69
N VAL A 32 -4.92 4.91 17.60
CA VAL A 32 -5.82 5.20 18.72
C VAL A 32 -6.51 3.93 19.21
N GLY A 33 -6.94 3.05 18.30
CA GLY A 33 -7.53 1.75 18.66
C GLY A 33 -6.60 0.90 19.52
N TYR A 34 -5.30 0.83 19.18
CA TYR A 34 -4.32 0.14 20.03
C TYR A 34 -4.25 0.75 21.43
N VAL A 35 -4.14 2.07 21.53
CA VAL A 35 -4.06 2.75 22.83
C VAL A 35 -5.31 2.51 23.66
N LEU A 36 -6.49 2.66 23.06
CA LEU A 36 -7.77 2.52 23.77
C LEU A 36 -8.02 1.08 24.24
N VAL A 37 -7.79 0.08 23.38
CA VAL A 37 -8.08 -1.31 23.74
C VAL A 37 -7.04 -1.85 24.74
N THR A 38 -5.77 -1.48 24.60
CA THR A 38 -4.74 -1.79 25.61
C THR A 38 -5.04 -1.10 26.93
N GLY A 39 -5.39 0.18 26.92
CA GLY A 39 -5.76 0.93 28.12
C GLY A 39 -7.00 0.36 28.81
N THR A 40 -8.01 0.00 28.03
CA THR A 40 -9.24 -0.65 28.53
C THR A 40 -8.92 -2.02 29.14
N GLY A 41 -8.11 -2.83 28.47
CA GLY A 41 -7.66 -4.12 29.00
C GLY A 41 -6.91 -3.97 30.32
N ALA A 42 -6.00 -2.99 30.40
CA ALA A 42 -5.30 -2.67 31.64
C ALA A 42 -6.26 -2.20 32.74
N GLY A 43 -7.24 -1.35 32.42
CA GLY A 43 -8.26 -0.88 33.35
C GLY A 43 -9.14 -2.01 33.90
N ILE A 44 -9.56 -2.96 33.04
CA ILE A 44 -10.27 -4.17 33.48
C ILE A 44 -9.38 -5.00 34.41
N GLY A 45 -8.11 -5.20 34.02
CA GLY A 45 -7.13 -5.90 34.86
C GLY A 45 -6.93 -5.25 36.23
N TYR A 46 -6.84 -3.92 36.27
CA TYR A 46 -6.75 -3.13 37.51
C TYR A 46 -7.99 -3.31 38.39
N GLY A 47 -9.18 -3.31 37.79
CA GLY A 47 -10.45 -3.54 38.49
C GLY A 47 -10.54 -4.93 39.11
N VAL A 48 -10.15 -5.98 38.37
CA VAL A 48 -10.06 -7.36 38.88
C VAL A 48 -8.96 -7.48 39.96
N GLY A 49 -7.85 -6.80 39.77
CA GLY A 49 -6.73 -6.77 40.69
C GLY A 49 -7.03 -6.14 42.04
N GLY A 50 -8.05 -5.28 42.12
CA GLY A 50 -8.48 -4.62 43.36
C GLY A 50 -9.00 -5.57 44.44
N PHE A 51 -9.22 -6.85 44.12
CA PHE A 51 -9.58 -7.88 45.08
C PHE A 51 -8.38 -8.59 45.72
N GLY A 52 -7.15 -8.29 45.31
CA GLY A 52 -5.91 -8.89 45.84
C GLY A 52 -4.96 -7.86 46.45
N ASP A 53 -3.70 -8.29 46.67
CA ASP A 53 -2.64 -7.41 47.14
C ASP A 53 -2.07 -6.54 46.00
N GLY A 54 -1.17 -5.61 46.35
CA GLY A 54 -0.56 -4.71 45.36
C GLY A 54 0.21 -5.43 44.26
N GLY A 55 0.80 -6.60 44.56
CA GLY A 55 1.50 -7.42 43.57
C GLY A 55 0.53 -8.06 42.58
N PHE A 56 -0.57 -8.62 43.09
CA PHE A 56 -1.65 -9.17 42.28
C PHE A 56 -2.32 -8.10 41.42
N GLN A 57 -2.57 -6.90 41.96
CA GLN A 57 -3.17 -5.80 41.21
C GLN A 57 -2.25 -5.30 40.08
N ALA A 58 -0.95 -5.15 40.35
CA ALA A 58 0.02 -4.79 39.32
C ALA A 58 0.08 -5.86 38.21
N ASN A 59 0.13 -7.14 38.60
CA ASN A 59 0.22 -8.25 37.65
C ASN A 59 -1.05 -8.37 36.78
N THR A 60 -2.24 -8.29 37.37
CA THR A 60 -3.52 -8.34 36.64
C THR A 60 -3.72 -7.13 35.74
N THR A 61 -3.32 -5.93 36.15
CA THR A 61 -3.29 -4.72 35.29
C THR A 61 -2.40 -4.94 34.06
N MET A 62 -1.17 -5.44 34.27
CA MET A 62 -0.23 -5.70 33.19
C MET A 62 -0.79 -6.74 32.21
N TRP A 63 -1.26 -7.89 32.70
CA TRP A 63 -1.83 -8.95 31.85
C TRP A 63 -3.11 -8.50 31.15
N GLY A 64 -3.95 -7.70 31.79
CA GLY A 64 -5.11 -7.07 31.15
C GLY A 64 -4.69 -6.21 29.95
N GLY A 65 -3.65 -5.40 30.11
CA GLY A 65 -3.07 -4.60 29.02
C GLY A 65 -2.50 -5.45 27.89
N ILE A 66 -1.71 -6.48 28.22
CA ILE A 66 -1.12 -7.42 27.25
C ILE A 66 -2.21 -8.15 26.46
N MET A 67 -3.25 -8.64 27.13
CA MET A 67 -4.38 -9.30 26.47
C MET A 67 -5.16 -8.33 25.57
N GLY A 68 -5.42 -7.10 26.04
CA GLY A 68 -6.06 -6.07 25.22
C GLY A 68 -5.25 -5.75 23.97
N PHE A 69 -3.94 -5.55 24.12
CA PHE A 69 -3.01 -5.34 22.99
C PHE A 69 -3.00 -6.53 22.03
N GLY A 70 -2.89 -7.75 22.57
CA GLY A 70 -2.82 -8.99 21.79
C GLY A 70 -4.10 -9.25 21.01
N LEU A 71 -5.26 -9.07 21.63
CA LEU A 71 -6.56 -9.26 20.99
C LEU A 71 -6.78 -8.24 19.87
N PHE A 72 -6.54 -6.94 20.15
CA PHE A 72 -6.65 -5.92 19.12
C PHE A 72 -5.66 -6.15 17.99
N GLY A 73 -4.41 -6.51 18.32
CA GLY A 73 -3.38 -6.84 17.34
C GLY A 73 -3.77 -8.03 16.47
N ALA A 74 -4.37 -9.07 17.05
CA ALA A 74 -4.87 -10.22 16.30
C ALA A 74 -5.97 -9.81 15.33
N ILE A 75 -6.96 -9.01 15.75
CA ILE A 75 -8.02 -8.52 14.85
C ILE A 75 -7.44 -7.63 13.75
N MET A 76 -6.57 -6.69 14.13
CA MET A 76 -5.97 -5.75 13.20
C MET A 76 -5.00 -6.41 12.23
N TYR A 77 -4.38 -7.54 12.57
CA TYR A 77 -3.54 -8.28 11.64
C TYR A 77 -4.29 -8.63 10.35
N TRP A 78 -5.55 -9.06 10.46
CA TRP A 78 -6.39 -9.37 9.29
C TRP A 78 -7.06 -8.12 8.72
N ALA A 79 -7.60 -7.25 9.57
CA ALA A 79 -8.39 -6.11 9.12
C ALA A 79 -7.54 -5.00 8.48
N ARG A 80 -6.32 -4.77 8.99
CA ARG A 80 -5.46 -3.65 8.55
C ARG A 80 -5.14 -3.75 7.08
N GLU A 81 -4.74 -4.93 6.60
CA GLU A 81 -4.36 -5.11 5.21
C GLU A 81 -5.53 -4.77 4.28
N TYR A 82 -6.72 -5.27 4.59
CA TYR A 82 -7.94 -4.99 3.84
C TYR A 82 -8.34 -3.50 3.87
N ILE A 83 -8.37 -2.87 5.06
CA ILE A 83 -8.78 -1.47 5.23
C ILE A 83 -7.82 -0.54 4.48
N LEU A 84 -6.51 -0.70 4.68
CA LEU A 84 -5.50 0.13 4.04
C LEU A 84 -5.53 -0.05 2.52
N TYR A 85 -5.80 -1.27 2.07
CA TYR A 85 -5.86 -1.58 0.65
C TYR A 85 -7.05 -0.91 -0.05
N ILE A 86 -8.24 -0.91 0.54
CA ILE A 86 -9.41 -0.23 -0.04
C ILE A 86 -9.16 1.26 -0.20
N VAL A 87 -8.65 1.91 0.84
CA VAL A 87 -8.34 3.35 0.80
C VAL A 87 -7.27 3.62 -0.26
N LYS A 88 -6.28 2.74 -0.36
CA LYS A 88 -5.22 2.83 -1.36
C LYS A 88 -5.75 2.69 -2.79
N ALA A 89 -6.54 1.66 -3.07
CA ALA A 89 -7.15 1.42 -4.39
C ALA A 89 -8.06 2.59 -4.81
N GLY A 90 -8.86 3.12 -3.88
CA GLY A 90 -9.68 4.31 -4.13
C GLY A 90 -8.84 5.53 -4.48
N HIS A 91 -7.75 5.77 -3.75
CA HIS A 91 -6.85 6.90 -4.06
C HIS A 91 -6.20 6.73 -5.44
N ILE A 92 -5.75 5.52 -5.79
CA ILE A 92 -5.19 5.21 -7.11
C ILE A 92 -6.20 5.51 -8.22
N ALA A 93 -7.48 5.15 -8.03
CA ALA A 93 -8.53 5.42 -9.00
C ALA A 93 -8.64 6.91 -9.34
N VAL A 94 -8.63 7.77 -8.32
CA VAL A 94 -8.66 9.24 -8.51
C VAL A 94 -7.37 9.76 -9.16
N LEU A 95 -6.21 9.21 -8.77
CA LEU A 95 -4.94 9.58 -9.40
C LEU A 95 -4.90 9.23 -10.89
N VAL A 96 -5.47 8.09 -11.28
CA VAL A 96 -5.58 7.69 -12.69
C VAL A 96 -6.39 8.71 -13.48
N GLU A 97 -7.56 9.10 -12.95
CA GLU A 97 -8.41 10.08 -13.63
C GLU A 97 -7.76 11.47 -13.73
N LEU A 98 -7.02 11.88 -12.71
CA LEU A 98 -6.23 13.12 -12.74
C LEU A 98 -5.10 13.08 -13.78
N ILE A 99 -4.42 11.94 -13.94
CA ILE A 99 -3.40 11.77 -14.99
C ILE A 99 -4.03 11.88 -16.38
N ASP A 100 -5.24 11.37 -16.56
CA ASP A 100 -5.98 11.49 -17.82
C ASP A 100 -6.65 12.87 -18.01
N GLY A 101 -6.47 13.81 -17.09
CA GLY A 101 -7.02 15.17 -17.18
C GLY A 101 -8.54 15.24 -17.00
N LYS A 102 -9.17 14.21 -16.44
CA LYS A 102 -10.62 14.18 -16.22
C LYS A 102 -11.02 15.13 -15.07
N PRO A 103 -12.22 15.74 -15.14
CA PRO A 103 -12.72 16.60 -14.06
C PRO A 103 -12.97 15.78 -12.80
N MET A 104 -12.48 16.26 -11.66
CA MET A 104 -12.63 15.55 -10.38
C MET A 104 -13.75 16.12 -9.52
N PRO A 105 -14.60 15.26 -8.92
CA PRO A 105 -15.52 15.68 -7.89
C PRO A 105 -14.76 16.25 -6.69
N ASP A 106 -15.22 17.38 -6.16
CA ASP A 106 -14.58 18.06 -5.04
C ASP A 106 -14.99 17.48 -3.68
N GLY A 107 -14.08 17.58 -2.71
CA GLY A 107 -14.34 17.26 -1.31
C GLY A 107 -14.70 15.78 -1.07
N LYS A 108 -15.74 15.54 -0.25
CA LYS A 108 -16.14 14.17 0.17
C LYS A 108 -16.68 13.33 -1.00
N SER A 109 -17.20 13.98 -2.05
CA SER A 109 -17.74 13.28 -3.23
C SER A 109 -16.67 12.51 -4.01
N GLN A 110 -15.40 12.92 -3.87
CA GLN A 110 -14.24 12.23 -4.44
C GLN A 110 -14.11 10.79 -3.92
N ILE A 111 -14.40 10.56 -2.63
CA ILE A 111 -14.29 9.23 -2.01
C ILE A 111 -15.41 8.31 -2.49
N SER A 112 -16.64 8.81 -2.60
CA SER A 112 -17.76 8.03 -3.14
C SER A 112 -17.53 7.68 -4.61
N HIS A 113 -17.04 8.63 -5.41
CA HIS A 113 -16.70 8.40 -6.82
C HIS A 113 -15.66 7.31 -6.99
N ALA A 114 -14.54 7.41 -6.26
CA ALA A 114 -13.49 6.40 -6.26
C ALA A 114 -13.99 5.01 -5.84
N THR A 115 -14.90 4.96 -4.85
CA THR A 115 -15.51 3.71 -4.38
C THR A 115 -16.32 3.06 -5.50
N THR A 116 -17.06 3.85 -6.28
CA THR A 116 -17.80 3.37 -7.45
C THR A 116 -16.85 2.84 -8.52
N VAL A 117 -15.81 3.58 -8.89
CA VAL A 117 -14.81 3.16 -9.89
C VAL A 117 -14.18 1.82 -9.50
N VAL A 118 -13.78 1.64 -8.24
CA VAL A 118 -13.19 0.39 -7.76
C VAL A 118 -14.21 -0.75 -7.79
N LYS A 119 -15.46 -0.53 -7.37
CA LYS A 119 -16.51 -1.57 -7.37
C LYS A 119 -16.92 -2.03 -8.77
N GLU A 120 -17.00 -1.10 -9.71
CA GLU A 120 -17.38 -1.41 -11.09
C GLU A 120 -16.34 -2.29 -11.79
N ARG A 121 -15.05 -2.10 -11.47
CA ARG A 121 -13.94 -2.82 -12.12
C ARG A 121 -13.58 -4.10 -11.40
N PHE A 122 -13.77 -4.13 -10.07
CA PHE A 122 -13.46 -5.27 -9.24
C PHE A 122 -14.72 -5.70 -8.50
N ALA A 123 -15.39 -6.72 -9.05
CA ALA A 123 -16.65 -7.25 -8.53
C ALA A 123 -16.60 -7.59 -7.04
N GLN A 124 -15.43 -7.99 -6.53
CA GLN A 124 -15.19 -8.25 -5.11
C GLN A 124 -13.80 -7.74 -4.71
N ALA A 125 -13.71 -7.10 -3.55
CA ALA A 125 -12.44 -6.67 -2.97
C ALA A 125 -11.45 -7.85 -2.76
N SER A 126 -11.96 -9.07 -2.58
CA SER A 126 -11.18 -10.31 -2.52
C SER A 126 -10.40 -10.62 -3.81
N VAL A 127 -10.96 -10.31 -4.98
CA VAL A 127 -10.29 -10.48 -6.28
C VAL A 127 -9.15 -9.49 -6.42
N LEU A 128 -9.41 -8.23 -6.08
CA LEU A 128 -8.44 -7.13 -6.10
C LEU A 128 -7.24 -7.46 -5.21
N PHE A 129 -7.50 -8.00 -4.02
CA PHE A 129 -6.47 -8.44 -3.08
C PHE A 129 -5.69 -9.68 -3.56
N ALA A 130 -6.38 -10.65 -4.16
CA ALA A 130 -5.72 -11.83 -4.70
C ALA A 130 -4.76 -11.48 -5.84
N ILE A 131 -5.14 -10.54 -6.72
CA ILE A 131 -4.29 -10.04 -7.79
C ILE A 131 -3.03 -9.37 -7.21
N ASP A 132 -3.20 -8.48 -6.25
CA ASP A 132 -2.11 -7.76 -5.57
C ASP A 132 -1.03 -8.70 -5.02
N GLN A 133 -1.44 -9.75 -4.32
CA GLN A 133 -0.53 -10.76 -3.79
C GLN A 133 0.23 -11.54 -4.88
N LEU A 134 -0.40 -11.80 -6.03
CA LEU A 134 0.29 -12.40 -7.17
C LEU A 134 1.28 -11.40 -7.78
N VAL A 135 0.85 -10.17 -8.02
CA VAL A 135 1.64 -9.08 -8.60
C VAL A 135 2.91 -8.82 -7.78
N LYS A 136 2.80 -8.69 -6.45
CA LYS A 136 3.95 -8.57 -5.55
C LYS A 136 4.95 -9.71 -5.70
N GLY A 137 4.45 -10.94 -5.83
CA GLY A 137 5.28 -12.11 -6.07
C GLY A 137 6.00 -12.07 -7.43
N VAL A 138 5.34 -11.61 -8.49
CA VAL A 138 5.96 -11.44 -9.82
C VAL A 138 7.01 -10.34 -9.80
N ILE A 139 6.72 -9.19 -9.20
CA ILE A 139 7.65 -8.07 -9.04
C ILE A 139 8.91 -8.50 -8.27
N GLY A 140 8.73 -9.32 -7.22
CA GLY A 140 9.83 -9.93 -6.48
C GLY A 140 10.75 -10.79 -7.38
N ALA A 141 10.17 -11.55 -8.30
CA ALA A 141 10.93 -12.35 -9.28
C ALA A 141 11.69 -11.46 -10.29
N ILE A 142 11.05 -10.43 -10.84
CA ILE A 142 11.68 -9.47 -11.77
C ILE A 142 12.86 -8.77 -11.10
N THR A 143 12.66 -8.28 -9.88
CA THR A 143 13.74 -7.63 -9.10
C THR A 143 14.86 -8.62 -8.79
N GLY A 144 14.51 -9.88 -8.48
CA GLY A 144 15.47 -10.97 -8.29
C GLY A 144 16.36 -11.21 -9.50
N LEU A 145 15.78 -11.22 -10.70
CA LEU A 145 16.51 -11.38 -11.96
C LEU A 145 17.48 -10.22 -12.19
N VAL A 146 17.02 -8.98 -12.01
CA VAL A 146 17.90 -7.81 -12.20
C VAL A 146 19.07 -7.84 -11.23
N ARG A 147 18.84 -8.26 -9.98
CA ARG A 147 19.93 -8.47 -9.02
C ARG A 147 20.92 -9.52 -9.52
N GLY A 148 20.44 -10.66 -10.04
CA GLY A 148 21.30 -11.72 -10.58
C GLY A 148 22.20 -11.25 -11.73
N ILE A 149 21.69 -10.38 -12.61
CA ILE A 149 22.50 -9.79 -13.70
C ILE A 149 23.58 -8.87 -13.13
N LEU A 150 23.25 -8.05 -12.13
CA LEU A 150 24.21 -7.09 -11.54
C LEU A 150 25.32 -7.77 -10.73
N THR A 151 25.08 -8.97 -10.19
CA THR A 151 26.10 -9.74 -9.44
C THR A 151 27.15 -10.43 -10.33
N ILE A 152 26.91 -10.53 -11.64
CA ILE A 152 27.85 -11.15 -12.60
C ILE A 152 28.96 -10.17 -13.01
N LEU A 153 28.78 -8.86 -12.78
CA LEU A 153 29.81 -7.86 -13.06
C LEU A 153 30.85 -7.82 -11.92
N PRO A 154 32.15 -8.07 -12.20
CA PRO A 154 33.20 -7.98 -11.18
C PRO A 154 33.51 -6.51 -10.88
N ILE A 155 32.74 -5.91 -9.97
CA ILE A 155 32.98 -4.55 -9.48
C ILE A 155 33.71 -4.64 -8.12
N PRO A 156 34.94 -4.14 -7.99
CA PRO A 156 35.64 -4.05 -6.70
C PRO A 156 34.79 -3.27 -5.67
N GLY A 157 34.58 -3.83 -4.47
CA GLY A 157 33.75 -3.20 -3.42
C GLY A 157 32.24 -3.48 -3.52
N ALA A 158 31.78 -4.31 -4.47
CA ALA A 158 30.38 -4.65 -4.65
C ALA A 158 29.73 -5.34 -3.43
N GLN A 159 30.49 -5.99 -2.55
CA GLN A 159 29.93 -6.72 -1.41
C GLN A 159 29.44 -5.79 -0.27
N GLN A 160 30.07 -4.63 -0.01
CA GLN A 160 29.52 -3.63 0.91
C GLN A 160 28.41 -2.78 0.26
N LEU A 161 28.52 -2.51 -1.05
CA LEU A 161 27.49 -1.79 -1.81
C LEU A 161 26.25 -2.64 -2.08
N SER A 162 26.35 -3.97 -2.10
CA SER A 162 25.22 -4.86 -2.38
C SER A 162 24.11 -4.69 -1.37
N GLY A 163 24.41 -4.60 -0.06
CA GLY A 163 23.40 -4.41 0.99
C GLY A 163 22.63 -3.09 0.85
N ILE A 164 23.35 -2.00 0.55
CA ILE A 164 22.77 -0.67 0.31
C ILE A 164 21.94 -0.69 -0.98
N LEU A 165 22.48 -1.27 -2.05
CA LEU A 165 21.78 -1.47 -3.32
C LEU A 165 20.53 -2.36 -3.14
N HIS A 166 20.58 -3.36 -2.26
CA HIS A 166 19.47 -4.26 -1.97
C HIS A 166 18.34 -3.57 -1.20
N ALA A 167 18.69 -2.76 -0.20
CA ALA A 167 17.72 -1.93 0.51
C ALA A 167 17.11 -0.89 -0.45
N PHE A 168 17.96 -0.27 -1.27
CA PHE A 168 17.57 0.73 -2.26
C PHE A 168 16.62 0.20 -3.33
N LEU A 169 16.96 -0.92 -3.99
CA LEU A 169 16.11 -1.54 -5.01
C LEU A 169 14.78 -2.03 -4.45
N ARG A 170 14.78 -2.53 -3.20
CA ARG A 170 13.54 -2.95 -2.52
C ARG A 170 12.61 -1.77 -2.26
N ILE A 171 13.16 -0.62 -1.86
CA ILE A 171 12.39 0.61 -1.61
C ILE A 171 11.90 1.21 -2.94
N ALA A 172 12.76 1.22 -3.96
CA ALA A 172 12.47 1.75 -5.29
C ALA A 172 11.26 1.03 -5.94
N VAL A 173 11.18 -0.30 -5.81
CA VAL A 173 10.16 -1.13 -6.47
C VAL A 173 8.88 -1.29 -5.63
N GLY A 174 8.84 -0.74 -4.41
CA GLY A 174 7.79 -0.99 -3.43
C GLY A 174 6.39 -0.45 -3.77
N PHE A 175 6.21 0.18 -4.93
CA PHE A 175 4.93 0.75 -5.37
C PHE A 175 4.49 0.30 -6.77
N ILE A 176 5.14 -0.74 -7.32
CA ILE A 176 4.83 -1.20 -8.68
C ILE A 176 3.49 -1.92 -8.72
N ASP A 177 3.11 -2.64 -7.66
CA ASP A 177 1.79 -3.27 -7.55
C ASP A 177 0.64 -2.25 -7.69
N GLU A 178 0.79 -1.06 -7.11
CA GLU A 178 -0.16 0.03 -7.27
C GLU A 178 -0.21 0.57 -8.69
N VAL A 179 0.92 0.60 -9.39
CA VAL A 179 0.99 1.00 -10.81
C VAL A 179 0.30 -0.05 -11.69
N ILE A 180 0.45 -1.34 -11.39
CA ILE A 180 -0.27 -2.42 -12.08
C ILE A 180 -1.78 -2.29 -11.84
N LEU A 181 -2.20 -1.99 -10.61
CA LEU A 181 -3.59 -1.70 -10.31
C LEU A 181 -4.09 -0.45 -11.06
N ALA A 182 -3.28 0.61 -11.12
CA ALA A 182 -3.60 1.81 -11.87
C ALA A 182 -3.84 1.50 -13.35
N TYR A 183 -3.04 0.63 -13.96
CA TYR A 183 -3.24 0.18 -15.35
C TYR A 183 -4.59 -0.52 -15.55
N ALA A 184 -4.97 -1.41 -14.65
CA ALA A 184 -6.26 -2.08 -14.72
C ALA A 184 -7.44 -1.11 -14.61
N ILE A 185 -7.33 -0.11 -13.74
CA ILE A 185 -8.33 0.95 -13.62
C ILE A 185 -8.38 1.81 -14.89
N ARG A 186 -7.21 2.22 -15.42
CA ARG A 186 -7.10 3.12 -16.58
C ARG A 186 -7.61 2.50 -17.87
N THR A 187 -7.32 1.23 -18.10
CA THR A 187 -7.73 0.51 -19.32
C THR A 187 -9.20 0.08 -19.30
N GLY A 188 -9.87 0.15 -18.14
CA GLY A 188 -11.28 -0.23 -18.03
C GLY A 188 -11.55 -1.72 -18.29
N SER A 189 -10.52 -2.57 -18.15
CA SER A 189 -10.65 -4.00 -18.43
C SER A 189 -11.64 -4.69 -17.50
N THR A 190 -12.52 -5.51 -18.06
CA THR A 190 -13.46 -6.37 -17.32
C THR A 190 -12.82 -7.69 -16.87
N ASN A 191 -11.64 -8.03 -17.41
CA ASN A 191 -10.82 -9.16 -16.96
C ASN A 191 -9.61 -8.63 -16.17
N PRO A 192 -9.71 -8.52 -14.84
CA PRO A 192 -8.66 -7.92 -14.02
C PRO A 192 -7.39 -8.79 -13.96
N TRP A 193 -7.52 -10.11 -14.19
CA TRP A 193 -6.38 -11.03 -14.25
C TRP A 193 -5.56 -10.81 -15.52
N GLU A 194 -6.23 -10.67 -16.66
CA GLU A 194 -5.58 -10.41 -17.94
C GLU A 194 -4.93 -9.02 -17.95
N SER A 195 -5.62 -8.01 -17.44
CA SER A 195 -5.05 -6.67 -17.35
C SER A 195 -3.80 -6.63 -16.47
N ALA A 196 -3.80 -7.34 -15.33
CA ALA A 196 -2.60 -7.47 -14.49
C ALA A 196 -1.47 -8.23 -15.20
N ARG A 197 -1.78 -9.25 -16.01
CA ARG A 197 -0.79 -9.98 -16.83
C ARG A 197 -0.12 -9.04 -17.81
N GLU A 198 -0.90 -8.35 -18.64
CA GLU A 198 -0.38 -7.40 -19.63
C GLU A 198 0.47 -6.32 -18.97
N ALA A 199 -0.02 -5.72 -17.89
CA ALA A 199 0.68 -4.69 -17.16
C ALA A 199 2.05 -5.16 -16.64
N LEU A 200 2.11 -6.39 -16.13
CA LEU A 200 3.35 -7.00 -15.65
C LEU A 200 4.34 -7.27 -16.79
N VAL A 201 3.86 -7.70 -17.96
CA VAL A 201 4.71 -7.87 -19.16
C VAL A 201 5.26 -6.51 -19.61
N LEU A 202 4.39 -5.49 -19.70
CA LEU A 202 4.78 -4.12 -20.05
C LEU A 202 5.78 -3.52 -19.04
N TYR A 203 5.63 -3.83 -17.76
CA TYR A 203 6.61 -3.47 -16.73
C TYR A 203 7.93 -4.21 -16.94
N GLY A 204 7.86 -5.52 -17.15
CA GLY A 204 9.00 -6.40 -17.38
C GLY A 204 9.84 -5.93 -18.56
N GLN A 205 9.22 -5.70 -19.73
CA GLN A 205 9.94 -5.25 -20.92
C GLN A 205 10.58 -3.87 -20.77
N ASN A 206 10.04 -3.01 -19.90
CA ASN A 206 10.55 -1.67 -19.62
C ASN A 206 11.31 -1.55 -18.29
N TYR A 207 11.77 -2.67 -17.70
CA TYR A 207 12.33 -2.70 -16.34
C TYR A 207 13.47 -1.69 -16.11
N LYS A 208 14.32 -1.42 -17.11
CA LYS A 208 15.46 -0.50 -16.98
C LYS A 208 15.00 0.94 -16.73
N VAL A 209 14.03 1.40 -17.51
CA VAL A 209 13.44 2.74 -17.37
C VAL A 209 12.74 2.86 -16.03
N MET A 210 11.97 1.84 -15.65
CA MET A 210 11.25 1.81 -14.38
C MET A 210 12.21 1.84 -13.18
N LEU A 211 13.24 0.98 -13.17
CA LEU A 211 14.21 0.93 -12.07
C LEU A 211 15.04 2.21 -11.95
N LYS A 212 15.47 2.80 -13.07
CA LYS A 212 16.19 4.07 -13.07
C LYS A 212 15.33 5.18 -12.44
N ASN A 213 14.05 5.25 -12.78
CA ASN A 213 13.15 6.25 -12.22
C ASN A 213 12.84 6.01 -10.75
N ALA A 214 12.56 4.75 -10.40
CA ALA A 214 12.34 4.32 -9.04
C ALA A 214 13.54 4.62 -8.12
N ALA A 215 14.76 4.49 -8.63
CA ALA A 215 15.99 4.85 -7.95
C ALA A 215 16.04 6.36 -7.59
N TRP A 216 15.77 7.24 -8.55
CA TRP A 216 15.69 8.69 -8.28
C TRP A 216 14.55 9.04 -7.34
N LEU A 217 13.39 8.39 -7.51
CA LEU A 217 12.24 8.59 -6.66
C LEU A 217 12.54 8.20 -5.20
N ALA A 218 13.27 7.11 -4.97
CA ALA A 218 13.68 6.72 -3.62
C ALA A 218 14.48 7.84 -2.93
N ILE A 219 15.45 8.44 -3.62
CA ILE A 219 16.24 9.57 -3.08
C ILE A 219 15.32 10.75 -2.73
N ILE A 220 14.39 11.10 -3.62
CA ILE A 220 13.43 12.20 -3.39
C ILE A 220 12.52 11.89 -2.20
N VAL A 221 12.00 10.67 -2.10
CA VAL A 221 11.16 10.24 -0.96
C VAL A 221 11.94 10.25 0.35
N TYR A 222 13.23 9.91 0.34
CA TYR A 222 14.09 10.06 1.53
C TYR A 222 14.24 11.53 1.94
N LEU A 223 14.53 12.42 0.99
CA LEU A 223 14.60 13.85 1.26
C LEU A 223 13.27 14.39 1.79
N MET A 224 12.15 14.05 1.15
CA MET A 224 10.82 14.44 1.61
C MET A 224 10.49 13.85 2.98
N SER A 225 10.91 12.62 3.27
CA SER A 225 10.77 12.02 4.61
C SER A 225 11.48 12.85 5.67
N PHE A 226 12.70 13.31 5.36
CA PHE A 226 13.46 14.17 6.24
C PHE A 226 12.78 15.53 6.44
N LEU A 227 12.25 16.14 5.38
CA LEU A 227 11.48 17.38 5.49
C LEU A 227 10.21 17.21 6.32
N VAL A 228 9.44 16.14 6.09
CA VAL A 228 8.25 15.81 6.89
C VAL A 228 8.63 15.61 8.36
N PHE A 229 9.75 14.92 8.63
CA PHE A 229 10.26 14.76 9.99
C PHE A 229 10.55 16.12 10.65
N LEU A 230 11.24 17.03 9.96
CA LEU A 230 11.52 18.38 10.49
C LEU A 230 10.23 19.16 10.79
N VAL A 231 9.26 19.13 9.85
CA VAL A 231 7.95 19.78 10.05
C VAL A 231 7.21 19.18 11.24
N MET A 232 7.34 17.87 11.47
CA MET A 232 6.71 17.17 12.59
C MET A 232 7.35 17.44 13.95
N LEU A 233 8.55 18.01 14.02
CA LEU A 233 9.17 18.38 15.30
C LEU A 233 8.33 19.42 16.05
N ALA A 234 7.74 20.38 15.34
CA ALA A 234 6.93 21.44 15.96
C ALA A 234 5.65 20.90 16.66
N PRO A 235 4.75 20.15 15.99
CA PRO A 235 3.59 19.57 16.67
C PRO A 235 3.99 18.56 17.75
N ALA A 236 5.08 17.80 17.56
CA ALA A 236 5.59 16.90 18.61
C ALA A 236 6.06 17.68 19.86
N ALA A 237 6.82 18.76 19.67
CA ALA A 237 7.28 19.62 20.77
C ALA A 237 6.11 20.29 21.48
N LEU A 238 5.08 20.74 20.74
CA LEU A 238 3.86 21.30 21.31
C LEU A 238 3.17 20.30 22.23
N VAL A 239 3.00 19.04 21.78
CA VAL A 239 2.39 17.96 22.59
C VAL A 239 3.17 17.73 23.89
N VAL A 240 4.50 17.71 23.83
CA VAL A 240 5.37 17.55 25.01
C VAL A 240 5.23 18.74 25.96
N TYR A 241 5.15 19.96 25.43
CA TYR A 241 5.00 21.18 26.24
C TYR A 241 3.68 21.23 26.99
N VAL A 242 2.57 20.84 26.34
CA VAL A 242 1.22 20.92 26.94
C VAL A 242 0.89 19.75 27.88
N MET A 243 1.63 18.64 27.84
CA MET A 243 1.42 17.47 28.71
C MET A 243 2.69 17.12 29.52
N PRO A 244 3.06 17.90 30.54
CA PRO A 244 4.18 17.57 31.43
C PRO A 244 3.84 16.40 32.38
N GLY A 245 4.82 15.54 32.70
CA GLY A 245 4.72 14.47 33.71
C GLY A 245 4.63 13.04 33.16
N ALA A 246 4.00 12.11 33.91
CA ALA A 246 3.90 10.67 33.59
C ALA A 246 3.20 10.34 32.25
N TRP A 247 2.54 11.33 31.64
CA TRP A 247 1.97 11.27 30.30
C TRP A 247 3.03 11.44 29.19
N ALA A 248 4.28 11.78 29.51
CA ALA A 248 5.35 12.00 28.54
C ALA A 248 5.68 10.75 27.70
N ALA A 249 5.59 9.55 28.28
CA ALA A 249 5.77 8.30 27.53
C ALA A 249 4.64 8.06 26.52
N GLY A 250 3.39 8.33 26.90
CA GLY A 250 2.23 8.26 26.01
C GLY A 250 2.26 9.33 24.92
N GLY A 251 2.63 10.57 25.28
CA GLY A 251 2.81 11.69 24.35
C GLY A 251 3.91 11.44 23.32
N PHE A 252 5.01 10.81 23.72
CA PHE A 252 6.09 10.41 22.79
C PHE A 252 5.64 9.33 21.80
N ILE A 253 4.96 8.28 22.28
CA ILE A 253 4.37 7.23 21.42
C ILE A 253 3.36 7.84 20.46
N PHE A 254 2.49 8.73 20.97
CA PHE A 254 1.52 9.46 20.15
C PHE A 254 2.20 10.29 19.06
N ALA A 255 3.23 11.06 19.40
CA ALA A 255 3.97 11.87 18.44
C ALA A 255 4.64 11.01 17.36
N LEU A 256 5.22 9.86 17.73
CA LEU A 256 5.83 8.93 16.79
C LEU A 256 4.78 8.31 15.86
N LEU A 257 3.65 7.85 16.39
CA LEU A 257 2.55 7.28 15.60
C LEU A 257 1.92 8.32 14.67
N PHE A 258 1.77 9.56 15.14
CA PHE A 258 1.27 10.67 14.35
C PHE A 258 2.23 11.01 13.20
N ALA A 259 3.53 11.19 13.50
CA ALA A 259 4.55 11.46 12.49
C ALA A 259 4.63 10.32 11.45
N TRP A 260 4.55 9.06 11.90
CA TRP A 260 4.50 7.90 11.00
C TRP A 260 3.26 7.94 10.11
N SER A 261 2.09 8.25 10.67
CA SER A 261 0.82 8.33 9.93
C SER A 261 0.85 9.40 8.85
N VAL A 262 1.42 10.58 9.15
CA VAL A 262 1.53 11.67 8.17
C VAL A 262 2.55 11.34 7.09
N LYS A 263 3.72 10.79 7.46
CA LYS A 263 4.71 10.28 6.50
C LYS A 263 4.07 9.27 5.55
N ALA A 264 3.37 8.27 6.07
CA ALA A 264 2.72 7.24 5.27
C ALA A 264 1.63 7.82 4.35
N ALA A 265 0.77 8.69 4.88
CA ALA A 265 -0.33 9.27 4.12
C ALA A 265 0.10 10.22 2.99
N LEU A 266 1.28 10.86 3.10
CA LEU A 266 1.77 11.80 2.10
C LEU A 266 2.73 11.17 1.09
N LEU A 267 3.73 10.42 1.57
CA LEU A 267 4.84 10.01 0.72
C LEU A 267 4.50 8.83 -0.20
N GLU A 268 3.67 7.91 0.29
CA GLU A 268 3.22 6.75 -0.50
C GLU A 268 2.44 7.19 -1.75
N PRO A 269 1.33 7.97 -1.64
CA PRO A 269 0.61 8.38 -2.84
C PRO A 269 1.41 9.31 -3.75
N PHE A 270 2.32 10.11 -3.20
CA PHE A 270 3.26 10.90 -4.01
C PHE A 270 4.16 10.01 -4.86
N ALA A 271 4.72 8.95 -4.27
CA ALA A 271 5.59 8.01 -4.98
C ALA A 271 4.82 7.25 -6.07
N ILE A 272 3.62 6.78 -5.75
CA ILE A 272 2.71 6.13 -6.71
C ILE A 272 2.41 7.08 -7.88
N ALA A 273 2.06 8.33 -7.60
CA ALA A 273 1.75 9.32 -8.63
C ALA A 273 2.96 9.63 -9.54
N CYS A 274 4.19 9.63 -9.00
CA CYS A 274 5.40 9.76 -9.81
C CYS A 274 5.63 8.52 -10.71
N LEU A 275 5.49 7.31 -10.17
CA LEU A 275 5.72 6.08 -10.95
C LEU A 275 4.64 5.85 -12.00
N MET A 276 3.39 6.21 -11.72
CA MET A 276 2.31 6.18 -12.71
C MET A 276 2.61 7.06 -13.91
N GLN A 277 3.15 8.28 -13.70
CA GLN A 277 3.58 9.15 -14.81
C GLN A 277 4.64 8.48 -15.68
N VAL A 278 5.65 7.84 -15.07
CA VAL A 278 6.71 7.15 -15.82
C VAL A 278 6.13 5.96 -16.57
N TYR A 279 5.39 5.11 -15.87
CA TYR A 279 4.88 3.86 -16.42
C TYR A 279 3.97 4.13 -17.61
N PHE A 280 2.95 4.98 -17.43
CA PHE A 280 1.97 5.26 -18.48
C PHE A 280 2.56 5.95 -19.70
N ARG A 281 3.55 6.84 -19.53
CA ARG A 281 4.27 7.43 -20.65
C ARG A 281 5.15 6.38 -21.35
N THR A 282 5.78 5.49 -20.58
CA THR A 282 6.70 4.50 -21.13
C THR A 282 5.97 3.46 -21.98
N ILE A 283 4.79 3.01 -21.53
CA ILE A 283 4.03 1.97 -22.22
C ILE A 283 3.14 2.50 -23.37
N GLU A 284 3.14 3.81 -23.62
CA GLU A 284 2.28 4.43 -24.61
C GLU A 284 2.56 3.84 -26.01
N GLY A 285 1.51 3.30 -26.65
CA GLY A 285 1.61 2.64 -27.95
C GLY A 285 2.32 1.28 -27.96
N GLN A 286 2.72 0.76 -26.79
CA GLN A 286 3.36 -0.56 -26.69
C GLN A 286 2.31 -1.67 -26.53
N HIS A 287 2.67 -2.87 -27.01
CA HIS A 287 1.96 -4.11 -26.72
C HIS A 287 2.83 -5.04 -25.85
N PRO A 288 2.21 -5.94 -25.08
CA PRO A 288 2.96 -6.95 -24.32
C PRO A 288 3.83 -7.83 -25.23
N ASP A 289 5.15 -7.84 -24.96
CA ASP A 289 6.11 -8.66 -25.70
C ASP A 289 5.96 -10.16 -25.35
N PRO A 290 5.72 -11.04 -26.35
CA PRO A 290 5.62 -12.49 -26.13
C PRO A 290 6.85 -13.12 -25.47
N GLU A 291 8.06 -12.62 -25.76
CA GLU A 291 9.29 -13.12 -25.14
C GLU A 291 9.31 -12.82 -23.64
N TRP A 292 8.88 -11.62 -23.26
CA TRP A 292 8.77 -11.25 -21.85
C TRP A 292 7.67 -12.01 -21.13
N ASP A 293 6.53 -12.25 -21.78
CA ASP A 293 5.48 -13.11 -21.21
C ASP A 293 6.02 -14.50 -20.90
N ALA A 294 6.67 -15.15 -21.87
CA ALA A 294 7.29 -16.47 -21.70
C ALA A 294 8.37 -16.46 -20.61
N ARG A 295 9.19 -15.40 -20.56
CA ARG A 295 10.23 -15.25 -19.54
C ARG A 295 9.64 -15.14 -18.14
N LEU A 296 8.59 -14.32 -17.96
CA LEU A 296 7.87 -14.17 -16.70
C LEU A 296 7.21 -15.50 -16.28
N GLU A 297 6.66 -16.23 -17.24
CA GLU A 297 6.08 -17.56 -17.03
C GLU A 297 7.12 -18.56 -16.53
N GLN A 298 8.33 -18.55 -17.09
CA GLN A 298 9.42 -19.42 -16.64
C GLN A 298 9.87 -19.06 -15.22
N MET A 299 10.08 -17.78 -14.92
CA MET A 299 10.69 -17.34 -13.67
C MET A 299 9.73 -17.24 -12.47
N SER A 300 8.42 -17.13 -12.70
CA SER A 300 7.46 -16.85 -11.63
C SER A 300 6.25 -17.79 -11.63
N ALA A 301 6.16 -18.62 -10.59
CA ALA A 301 4.96 -19.43 -10.33
C ALA A 301 3.71 -18.59 -10.12
N LYS A 302 3.86 -17.36 -9.59
CA LYS A 302 2.76 -16.42 -9.39
C LYS A 302 2.26 -15.87 -10.72
N PHE A 303 3.15 -15.62 -11.68
CA PHE A 303 2.78 -15.22 -13.04
C PHE A 303 2.04 -16.36 -13.77
N ARG A 304 2.52 -17.61 -13.65
CA ARG A 304 1.78 -18.79 -14.17
C ARG A 304 0.36 -18.87 -13.60
N LYS A 305 0.21 -18.68 -12.29
CA LYS A 305 -1.10 -18.67 -11.62
C LYS A 305 -1.99 -17.53 -12.11
N LEU A 306 -1.41 -16.35 -12.37
CA LEU A 306 -2.12 -15.20 -12.92
C LEU A 306 -2.63 -15.49 -14.33
N LYS A 307 -1.77 -15.98 -15.22
CA LYS A 307 -2.10 -16.36 -16.61
C LYS A 307 -3.17 -17.45 -16.66
N ALA A 308 -3.06 -18.48 -15.82
CA ALA A 308 -4.08 -19.52 -15.71
C ALA A 308 -5.46 -18.98 -15.29
N ARG A 309 -5.49 -17.97 -14.41
CA ARG A 309 -6.74 -17.30 -14.00
C ARG A 309 -7.29 -16.38 -15.09
N ALA A 310 -6.42 -15.75 -15.88
CA ALA A 310 -6.82 -14.90 -17.00
C ALA A 310 -7.49 -15.70 -18.13
N MET A 311 -7.01 -16.93 -18.38
CA MET A 311 -7.51 -17.84 -19.41
C MET A 311 -8.69 -18.72 -18.94
N GLY A 312 -8.94 -18.79 -17.63
CA GLY A 312 -10.10 -19.51 -17.08
C GLY A 312 -11.41 -18.77 -17.33
N PRO A 313 -12.58 -19.44 -17.28
CA PRO A 313 -13.87 -18.77 -17.43
C PRO A 313 -13.99 -17.63 -16.42
N THR A 314 -14.02 -16.39 -16.92
CA THR A 314 -14.22 -15.19 -16.13
C THR A 314 -15.65 -15.17 -15.60
N GLY A 315 -15.84 -15.77 -14.43
CA GLY A 315 -17.09 -15.71 -13.68
C GLY A 315 -18.12 -16.76 -14.09
N ALA A 316 -18.08 -17.92 -13.42
CA ALA A 316 -19.34 -18.57 -13.07
C ALA A 316 -20.01 -17.68 -12.02
N SER A 317 -20.87 -16.80 -12.52
CA SER A 317 -21.97 -16.17 -11.81
C SER A 317 -22.54 -17.10 -10.74
N GLY A 318 -22.80 -16.56 -9.56
CA GLY A 318 -23.69 -17.19 -8.59
C GLY A 318 -25.07 -17.35 -9.22
N THR A 319 -25.29 -18.50 -9.86
CA THR A 319 -26.59 -18.88 -10.37
C THR A 319 -27.35 -19.51 -9.21
N GLN A 320 -28.21 -18.68 -8.61
CA GLN A 320 -29.51 -19.01 -8.05
C GLN A 320 -29.74 -20.51 -7.77
N THR A 321 -29.55 -20.94 -6.52
CA THR A 321 -30.34 -22.03 -5.95
C THR A 321 -31.75 -21.49 -5.71
N GLY A 322 -32.53 -21.40 -6.79
CA GLY A 322 -33.91 -20.93 -6.76
C GLY A 322 -34.71 -21.55 -7.89
N SER A 323 -35.63 -22.44 -7.50
CA SER A 323 -36.72 -23.05 -8.28
C SER A 323 -36.36 -24.17 -9.26
N GLY A 324 -36.67 -25.39 -8.81
CA GLY A 324 -36.91 -26.57 -9.63
C GLY A 324 -38.03 -27.37 -9.00
N VAL A 325 -39.24 -26.82 -9.06
CA VAL A 325 -40.50 -27.54 -8.81
C VAL A 325 -40.50 -28.80 -9.68
N ARG A 326 -40.66 -29.98 -9.07
CA ARG A 326 -40.97 -31.21 -9.81
C ARG A 326 -42.48 -31.33 -9.97
N PRO A 327 -43.00 -31.58 -11.19
CA PRO A 327 -44.37 -32.04 -11.37
C PRO A 327 -44.47 -33.57 -11.23
N ALA A 328 -45.70 -34.02 -10.99
CA ALA A 328 -46.22 -35.37 -10.78
C ALA A 328 -46.03 -35.94 -9.37
#